data_AF-A0A5C9F454-F1
#
_entry.id   AF-A0A5C9F454-F1
#
_cell.length_a   1.000
_cell.length_b   1.000
_cell.length_c   1.000
_cell.angle_alpha   90.00
_cell.angle_beta   90.00
_cell.angle_gamma   90.00
#
_symmetry.space_group_name_H-M   'P 1'
#
loop_
_entity.id
_entity.type
_entity.pdbx_description
1 polymer ?
#
loop_
_entity_poly.entity_id
_entity_poly.type
_entity_poly.pdbx_seq_one_letter_code
_entity_poly.pdbx_strand_id
1 'polypeptide(L)'
;MNNFGPRAGKVFRINKYITLKLENEQTNIYIDGQSFITCKYLLLNIPEDRLDEANTIKSIDEAEEKLSHDLHFQFARNKEIAPEIEFWGHCSNLHAWVENKYNTRLLHRNIAFPLLRKLTDLGDPIAKRVFKDEIAERFSTGVFSVMNYLMEGEYLSYLSEQEFETIIQSNQTSRFMMNLGKCYKYDWKNQKALDAFKQAIRLDSQNYQCWYELGFYYLEKEEYSKAIPLFKRVLRMNPTLLSAALNLADALNEIHEGQKALEILNKIIAKYPKEIRALYLLCEIYETQQQFRKCIEVLRKILTISPHDSKYRLKLGEIYFSMRNYKDAISVFTPIYIESKESKEYPQLIMSTIFLTICYLSLRDYGRVYYFYKSHYRFFNELNWEFDWTNPSIVEQKHNHLIGDVYYLLGDLYKRGNTFYKGNTYYDLKKQVDFYKQAAKHNPKYIETLSSLEYRESDLLRKHNIGKLDIYEPYPIYPEVEELEDEVEEYEYDYLVKDSKTRRRMIQKTKEKRKK
;
A
#
# COMPACT_ATOMS: atom_id res chain seq x y z
N MET A 1 -27.73 -26.76 -51.36
CA MET A 1 -26.26 -26.74 -51.51
C MET A 1 -25.85 -25.36 -52.02
N ASN A 2 -25.41 -24.47 -51.14
CA ASN A 2 -24.64 -23.30 -51.52
C ASN A 2 -23.36 -23.34 -50.69
N ASN A 3 -22.26 -23.63 -51.38
CA ASN A 3 -20.90 -23.72 -50.85
C ASN A 3 -20.51 -22.39 -50.20
N PHE A 4 -20.56 -22.31 -48.87
CA PHE A 4 -19.65 -21.43 -48.14
C PHE A 4 -18.31 -22.15 -48.05
N GLY A 5 -17.44 -21.92 -49.03
CA GLY A 5 -16.01 -22.19 -48.86
C GLY A 5 -15.47 -21.40 -47.66
N PRO A 6 -14.34 -21.81 -47.07
CA PRO A 6 -13.74 -21.10 -45.94
C PRO A 6 -13.53 -19.64 -46.35
N ARG A 7 -14.12 -18.69 -45.59
CA ARG A 7 -13.90 -17.25 -45.80
C ARG A 7 -12.39 -17.03 -45.82
N ALA A 8 -11.82 -16.61 -46.95
CA ALA A 8 -10.40 -16.33 -47.06
C ALA A 8 -10.03 -15.30 -45.97
N GLY A 9 -9.20 -15.70 -45.02
CA GLY A 9 -8.79 -14.84 -43.90
C GLY A 9 -8.15 -13.56 -44.43
N LYS A 10 -8.50 -12.41 -43.84
CA LYS A 10 -7.85 -11.14 -44.20
C LYS A 10 -6.37 -11.24 -43.82
N VAL A 11 -5.47 -10.90 -44.73
CA VAL A 11 -4.02 -10.91 -44.51
C VAL A 11 -3.48 -9.50 -44.69
N PHE A 12 -2.70 -9.02 -43.73
CA PHE A 12 -2.03 -7.74 -43.79
C PHE A 12 -0.53 -7.91 -43.52
N ARG A 13 0.31 -7.54 -44.48
CA ARG A 13 1.77 -7.64 -44.35
C ARG A 13 2.32 -6.31 -43.84
N ILE A 14 2.92 -6.32 -42.65
CA ILE A 14 3.50 -5.12 -42.03
C ILE A 14 4.87 -4.83 -42.64
N ASN A 15 5.71 -5.85 -42.73
CA ASN A 15 7.04 -5.75 -43.34
C ASN A 15 7.49 -7.11 -43.90
N LYS A 16 8.78 -7.27 -44.18
CA LYS A 16 9.30 -8.53 -44.73
C LYS A 16 9.14 -9.73 -43.79
N TYR A 17 9.11 -9.50 -42.47
CA TYR A 17 9.05 -10.52 -41.42
C TYR A 17 7.65 -10.68 -40.80
N ILE A 18 6.93 -9.59 -40.56
CA ILE A 18 5.67 -9.57 -39.79
C ILE A 18 4.46 -9.57 -40.73
N THR A 19 3.53 -10.49 -40.49
CA THR A 19 2.23 -10.56 -41.16
C THR A 19 1.13 -10.81 -40.14
N LEU A 20 -0.01 -10.13 -40.26
CA LEU A 20 -1.20 -10.40 -39.47
C LEU A 20 -2.24 -11.11 -40.33
N LYS A 21 -2.97 -12.06 -39.73
CA LYS A 21 -4.10 -12.73 -40.36
C LYS A 21 -5.31 -12.72 -39.45
N LEU A 22 -6.50 -12.49 -40.00
CA LEU A 22 -7.76 -12.70 -39.30
C LEU A 22 -8.25 -14.12 -39.59
N GLU A 23 -8.13 -15.00 -38.61
CA GLU A 23 -8.49 -16.42 -38.71
C GLU A 23 -9.37 -16.78 -37.51
N ASN A 24 -10.50 -17.47 -37.74
CA ASN A 24 -11.43 -17.87 -36.69
C ASN A 24 -11.87 -16.70 -35.77
N GLU A 25 -12.15 -15.53 -36.36
CA GLU A 25 -12.54 -14.31 -35.65
C GLU A 25 -11.47 -13.78 -34.67
N GLN A 26 -10.23 -14.26 -34.78
CA GLN A 26 -9.10 -13.81 -33.99
C GLN A 26 -8.01 -13.24 -34.89
N THR A 27 -7.45 -12.12 -34.47
CA THR A 27 -6.25 -11.58 -35.11
C THR A 27 -5.06 -12.42 -34.69
N ASN A 28 -4.30 -12.97 -35.62
CA ASN A 28 -3.09 -13.76 -35.38
C ASN A 28 -1.87 -13.03 -35.96
N ILE A 29 -0.76 -13.01 -35.22
CA ILE A 29 0.50 -12.41 -35.67
C ILE A 29 1.42 -13.55 -36.13
N TYR A 30 2.05 -13.39 -37.27
CA TYR A 30 3.04 -14.31 -37.83
C TYR A 30 4.36 -13.58 -38.01
N ILE A 31 5.44 -14.28 -37.69
CA ILE A 31 6.81 -13.81 -37.87
C ILE A 31 7.55 -14.86 -38.69
N ASP A 32 8.05 -14.46 -39.86
CA ASP A 32 8.69 -15.36 -40.84
C ASP A 32 7.83 -16.59 -41.16
N GLY A 33 6.52 -16.36 -41.29
CA GLY A 33 5.53 -17.41 -41.58
C GLY A 33 5.12 -18.28 -40.38
N GLN A 34 5.78 -18.16 -39.21
CA GLN A 34 5.45 -18.90 -38.00
C GLN A 34 4.48 -18.13 -37.11
N SER A 35 3.51 -18.82 -36.51
CA SER A 35 2.55 -18.20 -35.57
C SER A 35 3.28 -17.68 -34.32
N PHE A 36 2.97 -16.45 -33.93
CA PHE A 36 3.52 -15.77 -32.77
C PHE A 36 2.44 -15.59 -31.70
N ILE A 37 2.50 -16.43 -30.67
CA ILE A 37 1.51 -16.46 -29.59
C ILE A 37 1.96 -15.52 -28.47
N THR A 38 1.21 -14.44 -28.26
CA THR A 38 1.38 -13.52 -27.12
C THR A 38 0.02 -12.94 -26.73
N CYS A 39 -0.13 -12.56 -25.46
CA CYS A 39 -1.32 -11.83 -24.99
C CYS A 39 -1.34 -10.42 -25.59
N LYS A 40 -2.50 -10.03 -26.16
CA LYS A 40 -2.70 -8.69 -26.72
C LYS A 40 -4.11 -8.19 -26.43
N TYR A 41 -4.23 -6.89 -26.24
CA TYR A 41 -5.50 -6.19 -26.08
C TYR A 41 -5.37 -4.77 -26.62
N LEU A 42 -6.49 -4.15 -27.01
CA LEU A 42 -6.53 -2.74 -27.38
C LEU A 42 -6.99 -1.91 -26.17
N LEU A 43 -6.17 -0.94 -25.76
CA LEU A 43 -6.57 0.04 -24.75
C LEU A 43 -7.36 1.15 -25.44
N LEU A 44 -8.68 1.19 -25.24
CA LEU A 44 -9.59 2.06 -26.00
C LEU A 44 -10.31 3.12 -25.16
N ASN A 45 -10.30 3.00 -23.84
CA ASN A 45 -10.99 3.92 -22.94
C ASN A 45 -9.98 4.67 -22.06
N ILE A 46 -9.81 5.96 -22.33
CA ILE A 46 -9.19 6.90 -21.39
C ILE A 46 -10.35 7.66 -20.74
N PRO A 47 -10.52 7.62 -19.41
CA PRO A 47 -11.57 8.37 -18.72
C PRO A 47 -11.48 9.88 -19.00
N GLU A 48 -12.59 10.52 -19.37
CA GLU A 48 -12.65 11.97 -19.69
C GLU A 48 -12.27 12.87 -18.49
N ASP A 49 -12.40 12.36 -17.27
CA ASP A 49 -12.06 13.03 -16.02
C ASP A 49 -10.55 13.02 -15.70
N ARG A 50 -9.70 12.39 -16.53
CA ARG A 50 -8.24 12.30 -16.33
C ARG A 50 -7.38 12.88 -17.46
N LEU A 51 -7.93 13.81 -18.25
CA LEU A 51 -7.23 14.39 -19.41
C LEU A 51 -5.93 15.15 -19.07
N ASP A 52 -5.85 15.78 -17.90
CA ASP A 52 -4.65 16.50 -17.46
C ASP A 52 -3.47 15.54 -17.16
N GLU A 53 -3.75 14.32 -16.72
CA GLU A 53 -2.74 13.28 -16.47
C GLU A 53 -2.22 12.68 -17.80
N ALA A 54 -3.09 12.62 -18.82
CA ALA A 54 -2.78 12.03 -20.12
C ALA A 54 -1.68 12.78 -20.88
N ASN A 55 -1.58 14.11 -20.72
CA ASN A 55 -0.54 14.94 -21.34
C ASN A 55 0.89 14.63 -20.84
N THR A 56 1.02 13.87 -19.76
CA THR A 56 2.33 13.50 -19.19
C THR A 56 2.76 12.07 -19.52
N ILE A 57 1.89 11.28 -20.16
CA ILE A 57 2.13 9.87 -20.49
C ILE A 57 3.13 9.77 -21.65
N LYS A 58 4.22 9.05 -21.43
CA LYS A 58 5.29 8.87 -22.43
C LYS A 58 5.29 7.47 -23.06
N SER A 59 4.50 6.53 -22.56
CA SER A 59 4.39 5.17 -23.11
C SER A 59 3.09 4.49 -22.71
N ILE A 60 2.70 3.45 -23.44
CA ILE A 60 1.50 2.66 -23.12
C ILE A 60 1.59 1.99 -21.75
N ASP A 61 2.77 1.50 -21.34
CA ASP A 61 2.93 0.92 -20.00
C ASP A 61 2.77 1.98 -18.89
N GLU A 62 3.16 3.23 -19.14
CA GLU A 62 2.93 4.32 -18.19
C GLU A 62 1.45 4.73 -18.13
N ALA A 63 0.74 4.63 -19.26
CA ALA A 63 -0.70 4.82 -19.30
C ALA A 63 -1.43 3.75 -18.48
N GLU A 64 -1.01 2.49 -18.60
CA GLU A 64 -1.51 1.38 -17.81
C GLU A 64 -1.32 1.63 -16.31
N GLU A 65 -0.10 1.92 -15.86
CA GLU A 65 0.16 2.14 -14.42
C GLU A 65 -0.62 3.34 -13.84
N LYS A 66 -0.77 4.43 -14.60
CA LYS A 66 -1.41 5.66 -14.10
C LYS A 66 -2.93 5.65 -14.19
N LEU A 67 -3.47 5.08 -15.27
CA LEU A 67 -4.89 5.19 -15.59
C LEU A 67 -5.69 3.93 -15.23
N SER A 68 -5.03 2.78 -14.99
CA SER A 68 -5.68 1.48 -15.18
C SER A 68 -5.57 0.48 -14.01
N HIS A 69 -5.65 0.91 -12.75
CA HIS A 69 -5.87 -0.06 -11.66
C HIS A 69 -7.21 -0.83 -11.78
N ASP A 70 -8.18 -0.32 -12.55
CA ASP A 70 -9.51 -0.95 -12.72
C ASP A 70 -9.71 -1.75 -14.02
N LEU A 71 -8.71 -1.83 -14.91
CA LEU A 71 -8.86 -2.50 -16.21
C LEU A 71 -8.31 -3.92 -16.26
N HIS A 72 -7.64 -4.38 -15.19
CA HIS A 72 -7.02 -5.70 -15.18
C HIS A 72 -7.95 -6.85 -14.82
N PHE A 73 -9.13 -6.62 -14.21
CA PHE A 73 -9.88 -7.77 -13.67
C PHE A 73 -11.39 -7.84 -13.79
N GLN A 74 -12.15 -6.87 -14.35
CA GLN A 74 -13.60 -7.13 -14.44
C GLN A 74 -14.49 -6.48 -15.51
N PHE A 75 -14.11 -5.44 -16.29
CA PHE A 75 -15.13 -4.79 -17.16
C PHE A 75 -14.66 -4.25 -18.52
N ALA A 76 -13.77 -4.94 -19.25
CA ALA A 76 -13.43 -4.59 -20.64
C ALA A 76 -13.85 -5.62 -21.71
N ARG A 77 -14.75 -6.56 -21.38
CA ARG A 77 -15.60 -7.21 -22.40
C ARG A 77 -16.84 -6.37 -22.77
N ASN A 78 -16.96 -5.14 -22.27
CA ASN A 78 -18.18 -4.33 -22.39
C ASN A 78 -18.17 -3.30 -23.53
N LYS A 79 -17.58 -3.68 -24.68
CA LYS A 79 -18.03 -3.30 -26.02
C LYS A 79 -17.46 -4.36 -26.97
N GLU A 80 -18.30 -5.20 -27.55
CA GLU A 80 -17.90 -6.16 -28.59
C GLU A 80 -17.38 -5.36 -29.79
N ILE A 81 -16.07 -5.15 -29.85
CA ILE A 81 -15.42 -4.62 -31.04
C ILE A 81 -15.51 -5.74 -32.07
N ALA A 82 -16.06 -5.44 -33.25
CA ALA A 82 -16.12 -6.43 -34.30
C ALA A 82 -14.69 -6.95 -34.62
N PRO A 83 -14.48 -8.27 -34.80
CA PRO A 83 -13.16 -8.86 -35.05
C PRO A 83 -12.37 -8.17 -36.17
N GLU A 84 -13.07 -7.65 -37.17
CA GLU A 84 -12.46 -6.91 -38.27
C GLU A 84 -11.94 -5.52 -37.87
N ILE A 85 -12.65 -4.81 -36.99
CA ILE A 85 -12.23 -3.50 -36.47
C ILE A 85 -11.02 -3.70 -35.55
N GLU A 86 -11.07 -4.72 -34.69
CA GLU A 86 -9.95 -5.09 -33.84
C GLU A 86 -8.72 -5.46 -34.68
N PHE A 87 -8.91 -6.25 -35.75
CA PHE A 87 -7.85 -6.61 -36.69
C PHE A 87 -7.15 -5.39 -37.28
N TRP A 88 -7.89 -4.40 -37.76
CA TRP A 88 -7.32 -3.17 -38.30
C TRP A 88 -6.65 -2.31 -37.22
N GLY A 89 -7.20 -2.29 -35.99
CA GLY A 89 -6.57 -1.65 -34.85
C GLY A 89 -5.18 -2.23 -34.54
N HIS A 90 -5.08 -3.56 -34.45
CA HIS A 90 -3.80 -4.25 -34.25
C HIS A 90 -2.83 -4.01 -35.41
N CYS A 91 -3.30 -4.07 -36.66
CA CYS A 91 -2.49 -3.78 -37.84
C CYS A 91 -1.93 -2.37 -37.80
N SER A 92 -2.76 -1.37 -37.50
CA SER A 92 -2.36 0.04 -37.42
C SER A 92 -1.30 0.27 -36.33
N ASN A 93 -1.49 -0.30 -35.14
CA ASN A 93 -0.55 -0.16 -34.03
C ASN A 93 0.81 -0.78 -34.36
N LEU A 94 0.82 -2.00 -34.90
CA LEU A 94 2.06 -2.68 -35.30
C LEU A 94 2.74 -1.96 -36.46
N HIS A 95 1.99 -1.42 -37.41
CA HIS A 95 2.55 -0.65 -38.52
C HIS A 95 3.23 0.62 -38.02
N ALA A 96 2.55 1.41 -37.17
CA ALA A 96 3.10 2.60 -36.55
C ALA A 96 4.37 2.30 -35.74
N TRP A 97 4.39 1.17 -35.01
CA TRP A 97 5.57 0.72 -34.28
C TRP A 97 6.77 0.46 -35.19
N VAL A 98 6.57 -0.21 -36.34
CA VAL A 98 7.62 -0.45 -37.33
C VAL A 98 8.10 0.85 -38.00
N GLU A 99 7.18 1.74 -38.39
CA GLU A 99 7.51 3.04 -39.00
C GLU A 99 8.34 3.93 -38.05
N ASN A 100 8.08 3.82 -36.75
CA ASN A 100 8.84 4.52 -35.70
C ASN A 100 10.05 3.72 -35.22
N LYS A 101 10.67 2.92 -36.11
CA LYS A 101 11.93 2.19 -35.86
C LYS A 101 11.89 1.30 -34.62
N TYR A 102 10.74 0.65 -34.37
CA TYR A 102 10.51 -0.23 -33.25
C TYR A 102 10.52 0.43 -31.85
N ASN A 103 10.22 1.73 -31.76
CA ASN A 103 10.09 2.45 -30.49
C ASN A 103 9.11 1.74 -29.54
N THR A 104 9.63 1.14 -28.48
CA THR A 104 8.87 0.27 -27.56
C THR A 104 7.91 1.03 -26.65
N ARG A 105 7.82 2.36 -26.75
CA ARG A 105 6.79 3.16 -26.09
C ARG A 105 5.42 3.06 -26.75
N LEU A 106 5.40 2.70 -28.04
CA LEU A 106 4.21 2.65 -28.91
C LEU A 106 3.46 1.31 -28.85
N LEU A 107 4.02 0.31 -28.19
CA LEU A 107 3.35 -0.94 -27.88
C LEU A 107 3.56 -1.27 -26.40
N HIS A 108 2.65 -2.04 -25.83
CA HIS A 108 2.80 -2.56 -24.47
C HIS A 108 4.00 -3.52 -24.38
N ARG A 109 4.72 -3.56 -23.24
CA ARG A 109 5.94 -4.36 -23.03
C ARG A 109 5.80 -5.83 -23.43
N ASN A 110 4.64 -6.44 -23.17
CA ASN A 110 4.31 -7.85 -23.49
C ASN A 110 4.25 -8.17 -24.99
N ILE A 111 4.19 -7.16 -25.86
CA ILE A 111 4.21 -7.32 -27.31
C ILE A 111 5.53 -6.76 -27.86
N ALA A 112 5.91 -5.56 -27.43
CA ALA A 112 7.06 -4.83 -27.96
C ALA A 112 8.37 -5.63 -27.86
N PHE A 113 8.72 -6.07 -26.65
CA PHE A 113 10.00 -6.75 -26.41
C PHE A 113 10.07 -8.16 -27.01
N PRO A 114 9.04 -9.02 -26.87
CA PRO A 114 9.04 -10.32 -27.54
C PRO A 114 9.15 -10.25 -29.06
N LEU A 115 8.45 -9.29 -29.70
CA LEU A 115 8.57 -9.07 -31.14
C LEU A 115 9.97 -8.59 -31.52
N LEU A 116 10.48 -7.59 -30.81
CA LEU A 116 11.79 -7.01 -31.10
C LEU A 116 12.92 -8.03 -30.94
N ARG A 117 12.84 -8.88 -29.91
CA ARG A 117 13.75 -10.02 -29.71
C ARG A 117 13.70 -10.98 -30.90
N LYS A 118 12.50 -11.42 -31.30
CA LYS A 118 12.36 -12.37 -32.42
C LYS A 118 12.87 -11.80 -33.75
N LEU A 119 12.60 -10.52 -34.02
CA LEU A 119 13.13 -9.84 -35.22
C LEU A 119 14.66 -9.71 -35.18
N THR A 120 15.23 -9.48 -33.99
CA THR A 120 16.67 -9.44 -33.78
C THR A 120 17.31 -10.80 -34.07
N ASP A 121 16.71 -11.89 -33.58
CA ASP A 121 17.14 -13.27 -33.84
C ASP A 121 17.10 -13.60 -35.34
N LEU A 122 16.10 -13.10 -36.06
CA LEU A 122 15.95 -13.25 -37.52
C LEU A 122 16.87 -12.34 -38.35
N GLY A 123 17.65 -11.48 -37.69
CA GLY A 123 18.62 -10.63 -38.37
C GLY A 123 18.05 -9.38 -39.02
N ASP A 124 16.89 -8.88 -38.55
CA ASP A 124 16.43 -7.54 -38.96
C ASP A 124 17.48 -6.48 -38.57
N PRO A 125 18.00 -5.69 -39.54
CA PRO A 125 19.09 -4.75 -39.28
C PRO A 125 18.67 -3.57 -38.39
N ILE A 126 17.40 -3.15 -38.45
CA ILE A 126 16.89 -2.08 -37.59
C ILE A 126 16.69 -2.66 -36.18
N ALA A 127 16.09 -3.84 -36.06
CA ALA A 127 15.88 -4.49 -34.76
C ALA A 127 17.21 -4.74 -34.04
N LYS A 128 18.21 -5.32 -34.73
CA LYS A 128 19.56 -5.54 -34.19
C LYS A 128 20.22 -4.25 -33.69
N ARG A 129 19.96 -3.12 -34.37
CA ARG A 129 20.52 -1.83 -33.99
C ARG A 129 19.86 -1.28 -32.72
N VAL A 130 18.53 -1.34 -32.63
CA VAL A 130 17.78 -0.64 -31.57
C VAL A 130 17.47 -1.52 -30.36
N PHE A 131 17.55 -2.85 -30.46
CA PHE A 131 17.07 -3.76 -29.41
C PHE A 131 17.72 -3.49 -28.04
N LYS A 132 19.05 -3.32 -28.02
CA LYS A 132 19.79 -3.03 -26.80
C LYS A 132 19.48 -1.63 -26.25
N ASP A 133 19.39 -0.64 -27.14
CA ASP A 133 19.06 0.74 -26.78
C ASP A 133 17.65 0.84 -26.17
N GLU A 134 16.67 0.15 -26.76
CA GLU A 134 15.29 0.12 -26.26
C GLU A 134 15.18 -0.56 -24.89
N ILE A 135 15.93 -1.63 -24.64
CA ILE A 135 16.01 -2.25 -23.31
C ILE A 135 16.53 -1.22 -22.28
N ALA A 136 17.66 -0.59 -22.58
CA ALA A 136 18.28 0.37 -21.66
C ALA A 136 17.41 1.62 -21.46
N GLU A 137 16.82 2.15 -22.53
CA GLU A 137 15.98 3.34 -22.49
C GLU A 137 14.70 3.09 -21.70
N ARG A 138 13.99 1.98 -21.98
CA ARG A 138 12.77 1.63 -21.25
C ARG A 138 13.04 1.34 -19.79
N PHE A 139 14.12 0.64 -19.48
CA PHE A 139 14.53 0.42 -18.09
C PHE A 139 14.85 1.76 -17.39
N SER A 140 15.49 2.70 -18.09
CA SER A 140 15.81 4.03 -17.56
C SER A 140 14.57 4.92 -17.34
N THR A 141 13.41 4.61 -17.94
CA THR A 141 12.17 5.37 -17.69
C THR A 141 11.68 5.26 -16.25
N GLY A 142 12.01 4.18 -15.55
CA GLY A 142 11.61 3.98 -14.15
C GLY A 142 10.19 3.48 -13.93
N VAL A 143 9.47 3.10 -15.00
CA VAL A 143 8.16 2.44 -14.93
C VAL A 143 8.35 1.04 -14.33
N PHE A 144 7.77 0.78 -13.16
CA PHE A 144 8.14 -0.37 -12.33
C PHE A 144 7.78 -1.70 -13.00
N SER A 145 6.61 -1.80 -13.59
CA SER A 145 6.14 -3.00 -14.31
C SER A 145 7.04 -3.35 -15.49
N VAL A 146 7.57 -2.35 -16.20
CA VAL A 146 8.50 -2.53 -17.32
C VAL A 146 9.86 -3.00 -16.82
N MET A 147 10.40 -2.37 -15.79
CA MET A 147 11.68 -2.79 -15.21
C MET A 147 11.61 -4.23 -14.69
N ASN A 148 10.54 -4.59 -13.98
CA ASN A 148 10.34 -5.95 -13.48
C ASN A 148 10.26 -6.97 -14.62
N TYR A 149 9.45 -6.68 -15.65
CA TYR A 149 9.33 -7.52 -16.84
C TYR A 149 10.67 -7.75 -17.54
N LEU A 150 11.49 -6.70 -17.69
CA LEU A 150 12.80 -6.80 -18.34
C LEU A 150 13.81 -7.61 -17.51
N MET A 151 13.73 -7.54 -16.17
CA MET A 151 14.57 -8.37 -15.31
C MET A 151 14.15 -9.84 -15.33
N GLU A 152 12.85 -10.12 -15.13
CA GLU A 152 12.32 -11.48 -15.09
C GLU A 152 12.46 -12.19 -16.44
N GLY A 153 12.32 -11.45 -17.54
CA GLY A 153 12.52 -11.96 -18.91
C GLY A 153 13.99 -12.03 -19.35
N GLU A 154 14.94 -11.80 -18.43
CA GLU A 154 16.39 -11.82 -18.66
C GLU A 154 16.88 -10.91 -19.81
N TYR A 155 16.12 -9.87 -20.16
CA TYR A 155 16.47 -8.95 -21.25
C TYR A 155 17.76 -8.16 -20.94
N LEU A 156 18.05 -7.94 -19.67
CA LEU A 156 19.29 -7.28 -19.25
C LEU A 156 20.55 -8.10 -19.57
N SER A 157 20.43 -9.43 -19.76
CA SER A 157 21.58 -10.29 -20.11
C SER A 157 22.11 -10.05 -21.53
N TYR A 158 21.33 -9.40 -22.40
CA TYR A 158 21.73 -9.04 -23.76
C TYR A 158 22.67 -7.84 -23.82
N LEU A 159 22.85 -7.13 -22.70
CA LEU A 159 23.72 -5.99 -22.56
C LEU A 159 25.02 -6.47 -21.88
N SER A 160 26.16 -6.39 -22.58
CA SER A 160 27.47 -6.64 -21.94
C SER A 160 27.87 -5.45 -21.06
N GLU A 161 28.83 -5.59 -20.13
CA GLU A 161 29.25 -4.51 -19.24
C GLU A 161 29.73 -3.25 -20.00
N GLN A 162 30.46 -3.45 -21.11
CA GLN A 162 30.93 -2.35 -21.98
C GLN A 162 29.79 -1.71 -22.79
N GLU A 163 28.83 -2.50 -23.25
CA GLU A 163 27.64 -1.98 -23.94
C GLU A 163 26.70 -1.29 -22.96
N PHE A 164 26.56 -1.82 -21.75
CA PHE A 164 25.93 -1.16 -20.62
C PHE A 164 26.58 0.20 -20.42
N GLU A 165 27.90 0.29 -20.27
CA GLU A 165 28.56 1.59 -20.10
C GLU A 165 28.35 2.53 -21.30
N THR A 166 28.43 2.03 -22.53
CA THR A 166 28.34 2.87 -23.74
C THR A 166 26.94 3.37 -24.03
N ILE A 167 25.92 2.51 -23.92
CA ILE A 167 24.50 2.86 -24.11
C ILE A 167 24.06 3.83 -23.02
N ILE A 168 24.67 3.72 -21.84
CA ILE A 168 24.29 4.48 -20.67
C ILE A 168 25.14 5.77 -20.50
N GLN A 169 26.28 5.92 -21.18
CA GLN A 169 27.18 7.09 -21.12
C GLN A 169 26.54 8.42 -21.55
N SER A 170 25.33 8.43 -22.09
CA SER A 170 24.53 9.65 -22.29
C SER A 170 23.62 9.94 -21.08
N ASN A 171 24.05 10.77 -20.13
CA ASN A 171 23.24 11.44 -19.07
C ASN A 171 22.25 10.61 -18.22
N GLN A 172 22.14 9.28 -18.40
CA GLN A 172 21.10 8.45 -17.79
C GLN A 172 21.66 7.26 -16.98
N THR A 173 22.99 7.16 -16.81
CA THR A 173 23.67 6.09 -16.03
C THR A 173 23.29 6.03 -14.59
N SER A 174 23.21 7.19 -13.97
CA SER A 174 22.76 7.29 -12.60
C SER A 174 21.31 6.85 -12.46
N ARG A 175 20.44 7.18 -13.42
CA ARG A 175 19.03 6.79 -13.41
C ARG A 175 18.86 5.28 -13.61
N PHE A 176 19.58 4.68 -14.56
CA PHE A 176 19.55 3.23 -14.77
C PHE A 176 19.98 2.48 -13.52
N MET A 177 21.13 2.83 -12.94
CA MET A 177 21.64 2.18 -11.72
C MET A 177 20.72 2.41 -10.52
N MET A 178 20.12 3.59 -10.41
CA MET A 178 19.11 3.88 -9.38
C MET A 178 17.88 2.99 -9.54
N ASN A 179 17.38 2.84 -10.77
CA ASN A 179 16.25 1.97 -11.10
C ASN A 179 16.55 0.50 -10.81
N LEU A 180 17.76 0.03 -11.15
CA LEU A 180 18.22 -1.30 -10.81
C LEU A 180 18.26 -1.51 -9.28
N GLY A 181 18.68 -0.48 -8.53
CA GLY A 181 18.61 -0.47 -7.07
C GLY A 181 17.19 -0.64 -6.53
N LYS A 182 16.20 0.03 -7.14
CA LYS A 182 14.77 -0.12 -6.76
C LYS A 182 14.27 -1.54 -6.99
N CYS A 183 14.62 -2.12 -8.13
CA CYS A 183 14.27 -3.49 -8.47
C CYS A 183 14.89 -4.51 -7.50
N TYR A 184 16.20 -4.41 -7.23
CA TYR A 184 16.85 -5.28 -6.25
C TYR A 184 16.30 -5.11 -4.83
N LYS A 185 15.86 -3.90 -4.47
CA LYS A 185 15.19 -3.66 -3.19
C LYS A 185 13.87 -4.43 -3.12
N TYR A 186 13.07 -4.40 -4.18
CA TYR A 186 11.80 -5.14 -4.26
C TYR A 186 12.00 -6.66 -4.19
N ASP A 187 13.05 -7.16 -4.84
CA ASP A 187 13.48 -8.57 -4.79
C ASP A 187 14.15 -8.99 -3.47
N TRP A 188 14.18 -8.12 -2.46
CA TRP A 188 14.87 -8.35 -1.17
C TRP A 188 16.39 -8.59 -1.27
N LYS A 189 17.00 -8.27 -2.43
CA LYS A 189 18.45 -8.34 -2.68
C LYS A 189 19.16 -7.09 -2.14
N ASN A 190 19.10 -6.93 -0.82
CA ASN A 190 19.52 -5.72 -0.09
C ASN A 190 20.93 -5.22 -0.45
N GLN A 191 21.92 -6.13 -0.52
CA GLN A 191 23.30 -5.75 -0.83
C GLN A 191 23.44 -5.22 -2.27
N LYS A 192 22.82 -5.91 -3.24
CA LYS A 192 22.82 -5.48 -4.64
C LYS A 192 22.10 -4.14 -4.83
N ALA A 193 21.00 -3.93 -4.10
CA ALA A 193 20.28 -2.65 -4.11
C ALA A 193 21.18 -1.51 -3.62
N LEU A 194 21.87 -1.72 -2.50
CA LEU A 194 22.78 -0.74 -1.92
C LEU A 194 23.95 -0.41 -2.87
N ASP A 195 24.55 -1.43 -3.47
CA ASP A 195 25.66 -1.25 -4.41
C ASP A 195 25.21 -0.50 -5.66
N ALA A 196 24.03 -0.80 -6.19
CA ALA A 196 23.44 -0.10 -7.32
C ALA A 196 23.14 1.38 -7.01
N PHE A 197 22.57 1.69 -5.85
CA PHE A 197 22.35 3.08 -5.42
C PHE A 197 23.66 3.86 -5.22
N LYS A 198 24.68 3.23 -4.62
CA LYS A 198 26.00 3.85 -4.47
C LYS A 198 26.68 4.11 -5.81
N GLN A 199 26.58 3.15 -6.73
CA GLN A 199 27.11 3.31 -8.09
C GLN A 199 26.36 4.43 -8.83
N ALA A 200 25.03 4.51 -8.71
CA ALA A 200 24.24 5.60 -9.28
C ALA A 200 24.75 6.99 -8.83
N ILE A 201 25.05 7.14 -7.54
CA ILE A 201 25.60 8.38 -6.96
C ILE A 201 27.03 8.66 -7.45
N ARG A 202 27.87 7.63 -7.61
CA ARG A 202 29.24 7.79 -8.15
C ARG A 202 29.21 8.27 -9.61
N LEU A 203 28.26 7.75 -10.39
CA LEU A 203 28.08 8.10 -11.79
C LEU A 203 27.54 9.51 -11.97
N ASP A 204 26.61 9.94 -11.12
CA ASP A 204 26.11 11.31 -11.11
C ASP A 204 25.82 11.79 -9.68
N SER A 205 26.78 12.51 -9.14
CA SER A 205 26.66 13.07 -7.78
C SER A 205 25.75 14.30 -7.71
N GLN A 206 25.32 14.85 -8.86
CA GLN A 206 24.45 16.02 -8.98
C GLN A 206 22.97 15.65 -9.22
N ASN A 207 22.68 14.37 -9.48
CA ASN A 207 21.32 13.85 -9.52
C ASN A 207 20.77 13.64 -8.10
N TYR A 208 19.94 14.57 -7.62
CA TYR A 208 19.38 14.49 -6.27
C TYR A 208 18.48 13.25 -6.07
N GLN A 209 17.89 12.70 -7.14
CA GLN A 209 17.03 11.52 -7.06
C GLN A 209 17.84 10.31 -6.58
N CYS A 210 19.08 10.14 -7.02
CA CYS A 210 19.93 9.03 -6.57
C CYS A 210 20.20 9.10 -5.06
N TRP A 211 20.45 10.30 -4.53
CA TRP A 211 20.60 10.53 -3.09
C TRP A 211 19.30 10.29 -2.33
N TYR A 212 18.16 10.70 -2.90
CA TYR A 212 16.84 10.51 -2.33
C TYR A 212 16.49 9.03 -2.20
N GLU A 213 16.70 8.23 -3.26
CA GLU A 213 16.40 6.80 -3.24
C GLU A 213 17.28 6.04 -2.25
N LEU A 214 18.57 6.39 -2.12
CA LEU A 214 19.42 5.81 -1.08
C LEU A 214 18.97 6.23 0.33
N GLY A 215 18.57 7.49 0.51
CA GLY A 215 18.01 7.98 1.78
C GLY A 215 16.72 7.25 2.14
N PHE A 216 15.84 7.06 1.18
CA PHE A 216 14.59 6.32 1.33
C PHE A 216 14.83 4.84 1.63
N TYR A 217 15.80 4.21 0.97
CA TYR A 217 16.24 2.85 1.30
C TYR A 217 16.67 2.74 2.78
N TYR A 218 17.49 3.66 3.28
CA TYR A 218 17.88 3.65 4.69
C TYR A 218 16.72 3.97 5.64
N LEU A 219 15.78 4.83 5.24
CA LEU A 219 14.57 5.12 6.01
C LEU A 219 13.72 3.85 6.18
N GLU A 220 13.47 3.10 5.10
CA GLU A 220 12.72 1.84 5.15
C GLU A 220 13.43 0.72 5.93
N LYS A 221 14.77 0.79 6.03
CA LYS A 221 15.56 -0.10 6.89
C LYS A 221 15.64 0.37 8.34
N GLU A 222 14.92 1.44 8.68
CA GLU A 222 14.92 2.09 9.99
C GLU A 222 16.32 2.58 10.40
N GLU A 223 17.23 2.75 9.43
CA GLU A 223 18.59 3.26 9.60
C GLU A 223 18.61 4.80 9.54
N TYR A 224 17.82 5.42 10.42
CA TYR A 224 17.53 6.86 10.39
C TYR A 224 18.81 7.73 10.43
N SER A 225 19.82 7.31 11.19
CA SER A 225 21.11 8.01 11.30
C SER A 225 21.86 8.11 9.97
N LYS A 226 21.68 7.13 9.06
CA LYS A 226 22.24 7.15 7.70
C LYS A 226 21.32 7.87 6.72
N ALA A 227 20.01 7.80 6.90
CA ALA A 227 19.03 8.47 6.03
C ALA A 227 19.08 10.00 6.14
N ILE A 228 19.18 10.55 7.36
CA ILE A 228 19.17 12.00 7.64
C ILE A 228 20.20 12.80 6.82
N PRO A 229 21.49 12.45 6.79
CA PRO A 229 22.47 13.22 6.01
C PRO A 229 22.19 13.18 4.50
N LEU A 230 21.59 12.09 4.00
CA LEU A 230 21.21 11.96 2.59
C LEU A 230 20.04 12.88 2.25
N PHE A 231 18.97 12.88 3.05
CA PHE A 231 17.85 13.81 2.83
C PHE A 231 18.27 15.28 3.00
N LYS A 232 19.15 15.59 3.95
CA LYS A 232 19.73 16.94 4.06
C LYS A 232 20.49 17.33 2.79
N ARG A 233 21.23 16.41 2.17
CA ARG A 233 21.91 16.66 0.89
C ARG A 233 20.91 16.88 -0.24
N VAL A 234 19.88 16.04 -0.34
CA VAL A 234 18.79 16.21 -1.32
C VAL A 234 18.16 17.60 -1.20
N LEU A 235 17.86 18.06 0.02
CA LEU A 235 17.25 19.38 0.25
C LEU A 235 18.20 20.55 0.00
N ARG A 236 19.53 20.36 0.02
CA ARG A 236 20.48 21.38 -0.46
C ARG A 236 20.44 21.52 -1.98
N MET A 237 20.24 20.40 -2.69
CA MET A 237 20.22 20.35 -4.16
C MET A 237 18.85 20.74 -4.73
N ASN A 238 17.77 20.32 -4.08
CA ASN A 238 16.40 20.67 -4.39
C ASN A 238 15.64 21.04 -3.10
N PRO A 239 15.67 22.33 -2.69
CA PRO A 239 15.00 22.81 -1.48
C PRO A 239 13.48 22.71 -1.49
N THR A 240 12.88 22.50 -2.67
CA THR A 240 11.42 22.48 -2.84
C THR A 240 10.82 21.07 -2.81
N LEU A 241 11.66 20.04 -2.71
CA LEU A 241 11.21 18.65 -2.73
C LEU A 241 10.51 18.27 -1.40
N LEU A 242 9.18 18.39 -1.39
CA LEU A 242 8.34 18.13 -0.24
C LEU A 242 8.53 16.73 0.34
N SER A 243 8.64 15.70 -0.51
CA SER A 243 8.82 14.31 -0.06
C SER A 243 10.12 14.12 0.73
N ALA A 244 11.22 14.75 0.34
CA ALA A 244 12.48 14.70 1.07
C ALA A 244 12.41 15.43 2.41
N ALA A 245 11.69 16.56 2.47
CA ALA A 245 11.49 17.29 3.72
C ALA A 245 10.62 16.50 4.72
N LEU A 246 9.56 15.84 4.24
CA LEU A 246 8.73 14.95 5.05
C LEU A 246 9.52 13.75 5.57
N ASN A 247 10.25 13.04 4.70
CA ASN A 247 11.08 11.90 5.10
C ASN A 247 12.20 12.30 6.08
N LEU A 248 12.74 13.53 5.96
CA LEU A 248 13.71 14.05 6.93
C LEU A 248 13.06 14.30 8.29
N ALA A 249 11.87 14.91 8.33
CA ALA A 249 11.15 15.15 9.58
C ALA A 249 10.78 13.84 10.28
N ASP A 250 10.34 12.85 9.51
CA ASP A 250 10.04 11.49 9.95
C ASP A 250 11.28 10.82 10.59
N ALA A 251 12.39 10.76 9.84
CA ALA A 251 13.65 10.20 10.37
C ALA A 251 14.16 10.92 11.63
N LEU A 252 13.97 12.24 11.74
CA LEU A 252 14.35 13.01 12.93
C LEU A 252 13.46 12.70 14.13
N ASN A 253 12.16 12.47 13.92
CA ASN A 253 11.24 12.08 14.97
C ASN A 253 11.63 10.72 15.58
N GLU A 254 11.98 9.76 14.71
CA GLU A 254 12.35 8.40 15.12
C GLU A 254 13.64 8.35 15.96
N ILE A 255 14.60 9.25 15.72
CA ILE A 255 15.81 9.38 16.58
C ILE A 255 15.62 10.31 17.78
N HIS A 256 14.37 10.59 18.16
CA HIS A 256 14.00 11.47 19.28
C HIS A 256 14.46 12.94 19.14
N GLU A 257 14.78 13.39 17.92
CA GLU A 257 15.05 14.80 17.61
C GLU A 257 13.77 15.56 17.22
N GLY A 258 12.67 15.32 17.95
CA GLY A 258 11.33 15.83 17.62
C GLY A 258 11.26 17.35 17.47
N GLN A 259 12.09 18.12 18.19
CA GLN A 259 12.11 19.58 18.04
C GLN A 259 12.59 20.03 16.65
N LYS A 260 13.61 19.36 16.08
CA LYS A 260 14.09 19.67 14.73
C LYS A 260 13.07 19.23 13.67
N ALA A 261 12.37 18.11 13.91
CA ALA A 261 11.27 17.68 13.05
C ALA A 261 10.12 18.70 13.04
N LEU A 262 9.73 19.25 14.20
CA LEU A 262 8.70 20.29 14.30
C LEU A 262 9.05 21.54 13.49
N GLU A 263 10.30 22.00 13.52
CA GLU A 263 10.74 23.15 12.72
C GLU A 263 10.53 22.94 11.22
N ILE A 264 10.82 21.73 10.72
CA ILE A 264 10.62 21.36 9.32
C ILE A 264 9.13 21.27 9.01
N LEU A 265 8.35 20.58 9.83
CA LEU A 265 6.92 20.40 9.61
C LEU A 265 6.15 21.71 9.66
N ASN A 266 6.48 22.63 10.56
CA ASN A 266 5.86 23.96 10.62
C ASN A 266 6.10 24.76 9.33
N LYS A 267 7.30 24.67 8.73
CA LYS A 267 7.58 25.28 7.41
C LYS A 267 6.76 24.63 6.30
N ILE A 268 6.63 23.30 6.32
CA ILE A 268 5.81 22.56 5.36
C ILE A 268 4.34 22.99 5.47
N ILE A 269 3.77 22.98 6.66
CA ILE A 269 2.35 23.30 6.92
C ILE A 269 2.04 24.76 6.61
N ALA A 270 2.99 25.69 6.84
CA ALA A 270 2.83 27.09 6.45
C ALA A 270 2.65 27.25 4.92
N LYS A 271 3.32 26.41 4.12
CA LYS A 271 3.24 26.44 2.65
C LYS A 271 2.14 25.55 2.08
N TYR A 272 1.91 24.39 2.71
CA TYR A 272 0.99 23.35 2.29
C TYR A 272 0.06 22.99 3.46
N PRO A 273 -0.92 23.86 3.80
CA PRO A 273 -1.72 23.71 5.01
C PRO A 273 -2.66 22.50 5.01
N LYS A 274 -2.89 21.88 3.84
CA LYS A 274 -3.71 20.68 3.67
C LYS A 274 -2.88 19.40 3.46
N GLU A 275 -1.56 19.46 3.63
CA GLU A 275 -0.69 18.29 3.49
C GLU A 275 -0.90 17.32 4.66
N ILE A 276 -1.72 16.28 4.43
CA ILE A 276 -2.14 15.33 5.47
C ILE A 276 -0.94 14.62 6.09
N ARG A 277 0.06 14.22 5.30
CA ARG A 277 1.23 13.53 5.83
C ARG A 277 2.02 14.40 6.80
N ALA A 278 2.15 15.71 6.51
CA ALA A 278 2.79 16.66 7.41
C ALA A 278 2.01 16.84 8.71
N LEU A 279 0.68 17.00 8.61
CA LEU A 279 -0.20 17.14 9.78
C LEU A 279 -0.16 15.88 10.65
N TYR A 280 -0.12 14.70 10.04
CA TYR A 280 -0.10 13.44 10.78
C TYR A 280 1.23 13.26 11.54
N LEU A 281 2.38 13.48 10.89
CA LEU A 281 3.69 13.49 11.56
C LEU A 281 3.76 14.51 12.71
N LEU A 282 3.13 15.68 12.54
CA LEU A 282 3.01 16.68 13.59
C LEU A 282 2.24 16.15 14.81
N CYS A 283 1.16 15.40 14.59
CA CYS A 283 0.42 14.76 15.67
C CYS A 283 1.24 13.70 16.40
N GLU A 284 1.99 12.86 15.66
CA GLU A 284 2.84 11.82 16.25
C GLU A 284 3.93 12.43 17.16
N ILE A 285 4.53 13.55 16.74
CA ILE A 285 5.47 14.29 17.60
C ILE A 285 4.74 14.85 18.84
N TYR A 286 3.55 15.41 18.70
CA TYR A 286 2.79 15.89 19.86
C TYR A 286 2.38 14.76 20.81
N GLU A 287 2.03 13.59 20.28
CA GLU A 287 1.71 12.40 21.07
C GLU A 287 2.92 11.88 21.85
N THR A 288 4.09 11.75 21.21
CA THR A 288 5.33 11.33 21.89
C THR A 288 5.75 12.31 22.99
N GLN A 289 5.45 13.60 22.81
CA GLN A 289 5.64 14.65 23.81
C GLN A 289 4.48 14.78 24.82
N GLN A 290 3.48 13.89 24.78
CA GLN A 290 2.27 13.90 25.61
C GLN A 290 1.43 15.20 25.51
N GLN A 291 1.60 15.98 24.45
CA GLN A 291 0.82 17.18 24.14
C GLN A 291 -0.50 16.81 23.45
N PHE A 292 -1.30 15.95 24.09
CA PHE A 292 -2.50 15.34 23.50
C PHE A 292 -3.53 16.35 22.97
N ARG A 293 -3.70 17.49 23.65
CA ARG A 293 -4.62 18.55 23.20
C ARG A 293 -4.25 19.10 21.82
N LYS A 294 -2.96 19.35 21.57
CA LYS A 294 -2.48 19.81 20.26
C LYS A 294 -2.63 18.73 19.19
N CYS A 295 -2.35 17.46 19.53
CA CYS A 295 -2.57 16.34 18.60
C CYS A 295 -4.07 16.23 18.21
N ILE A 296 -5.01 16.37 19.16
CA ILE A 296 -6.46 16.40 18.86
C ILE A 296 -6.81 17.54 17.89
N GLU A 297 -6.30 18.75 18.10
CA GLU A 297 -6.55 19.88 17.20
C GLU A 297 -6.07 19.58 15.78
N VAL A 298 -4.90 18.97 15.65
CA VAL A 298 -4.33 18.57 14.35
C VAL A 298 -5.14 17.45 13.71
N LEU A 299 -5.53 16.41 14.45
CA LEU A 299 -6.39 15.34 13.94
C LEU A 299 -7.75 15.85 13.47
N ARG A 300 -8.34 16.80 14.20
CA ARG A 300 -9.58 17.46 13.76
C ARG A 300 -9.38 18.19 12.43
N LYS A 301 -8.24 18.85 12.20
CA LYS A 301 -7.91 19.44 10.89
C LYS A 301 -7.72 18.39 9.80
N ILE A 302 -7.14 17.24 10.11
CA ILE A 302 -7.04 16.13 9.14
C ILE A 302 -8.43 15.64 8.78
N LEU A 303 -9.31 15.45 9.76
CA LEU A 303 -10.68 14.99 9.57
C LEU A 303 -11.60 16.02 8.88
N THR A 304 -11.24 17.30 8.81
CA THR A 304 -11.96 18.24 7.93
C THR A 304 -11.55 18.11 6.47
N ILE A 305 -10.34 17.60 6.20
CA ILE A 305 -9.82 17.35 4.84
C ILE A 305 -10.27 15.97 4.34
N SER A 306 -10.16 14.94 5.20
CA SER A 306 -10.53 13.55 4.91
C SER A 306 -11.53 13.02 5.97
N PRO A 307 -12.83 13.35 5.86
CA PRO A 307 -13.81 13.06 6.91
C PRO A 307 -14.12 11.58 7.14
N HIS A 308 -13.93 10.74 6.12
CA HIS A 308 -14.32 9.32 6.14
C HIS A 308 -13.16 8.36 6.40
N ASP A 309 -11.93 8.87 6.47
CA ASP A 309 -10.76 8.02 6.66
C ASP A 309 -10.75 7.42 8.08
N SER A 310 -10.95 6.11 8.16
CA SER A 310 -11.04 5.36 9.41
C SER A 310 -9.74 5.40 10.20
N LYS A 311 -8.57 5.55 9.54
CA LYS A 311 -7.27 5.65 10.19
C LYS A 311 -7.20 6.83 11.16
N TYR A 312 -7.59 8.03 10.71
CA TYR A 312 -7.49 9.23 11.53
C TYR A 312 -8.59 9.30 12.60
N ARG A 313 -9.77 8.71 12.34
CA ARG A 313 -10.83 8.56 13.35
C ARG A 313 -10.40 7.62 14.48
N LEU A 314 -9.83 6.46 14.14
CA LEU A 314 -9.24 5.55 15.13
C LEU A 314 -8.16 6.24 15.96
N LYS A 315 -7.23 6.94 15.30
CA LYS A 315 -6.17 7.67 16.01
C LYS A 315 -6.72 8.71 16.99
N LEU A 316 -7.77 9.45 16.61
CA LEU A 316 -8.42 10.40 17.52
C LEU A 316 -9.02 9.70 18.75
N GLY A 317 -9.66 8.54 18.56
CA GLY A 317 -10.15 7.70 19.65
C GLY A 317 -9.02 7.22 20.57
N GLU A 318 -7.90 6.77 20.01
CA GLU A 318 -6.69 6.37 20.75
C GLU A 318 -6.15 7.51 21.61
N ILE A 319 -6.11 8.74 21.10
CA ILE A 319 -5.63 9.89 21.86
C ILE A 319 -6.57 10.22 23.04
N TYR A 320 -7.89 10.22 22.85
CA TYR A 320 -8.84 10.40 23.97
C TYR A 320 -8.72 9.28 25.00
N PHE A 321 -8.52 8.05 24.54
CA PHE A 321 -8.28 6.90 25.39
C PHE A 321 -7.01 7.04 26.22
N SER A 322 -5.89 7.45 25.62
CA SER A 322 -4.63 7.73 26.30
C SER A 322 -4.75 8.85 27.34
N MET A 323 -5.63 9.83 27.10
CA MET A 323 -5.98 10.87 28.07
C MET A 323 -6.91 10.38 29.20
N ARG A 324 -7.34 9.11 29.19
CA ARG A 324 -8.39 8.53 30.05
C ARG A 324 -9.74 9.24 29.94
N ASN A 325 -9.96 9.97 28.85
CA ASN A 325 -11.23 10.59 28.55
C ASN A 325 -12.15 9.58 27.84
N TYR A 326 -12.59 8.58 28.59
CA TYR A 326 -13.31 7.43 28.05
C TYR A 326 -14.64 7.81 27.40
N LYS A 327 -15.30 8.88 27.86
CA LYS A 327 -16.57 9.36 27.28
C LYS A 327 -16.37 9.85 25.84
N ASP A 328 -15.36 10.67 25.60
CA ASP A 328 -15.07 11.16 24.26
C ASP A 328 -14.51 10.05 23.37
N ALA A 329 -13.67 9.15 23.92
CA ALA A 329 -13.20 7.97 23.21
C ALA A 329 -14.37 7.08 22.72
N ILE A 330 -15.36 6.80 23.57
CA ILE A 330 -16.59 6.08 23.20
C ILE A 330 -17.31 6.78 22.04
N SER A 331 -17.46 8.10 22.11
CA SER A 331 -18.16 8.87 21.06
C SER A 331 -17.50 8.74 19.69
N VAL A 332 -16.19 8.48 19.64
CA VAL A 332 -15.41 8.27 18.41
C VAL A 332 -15.43 6.81 17.97
N PHE A 333 -15.28 5.86 18.89
CA PHE A 333 -15.21 4.44 18.54
C PHE A 333 -16.57 3.83 18.17
N THR A 334 -17.69 4.31 18.74
CA THR A 334 -19.02 3.76 18.44
C THR A 334 -19.43 3.88 16.97
N PRO A 335 -19.27 5.03 16.29
CA PRO A 335 -19.53 5.10 14.84
C PRO A 335 -18.65 4.15 14.02
N ILE A 336 -17.37 3.99 14.38
CA ILE A 336 -16.43 3.08 13.69
C ILE A 336 -16.89 1.63 13.83
N TYR A 337 -17.31 1.24 15.03
CA TYR A 337 -17.87 -0.09 15.30
C TYR A 337 -19.09 -0.39 14.42
N ILE A 338 -20.06 0.54 14.38
CA ILE A 338 -21.28 0.35 13.59
C ILE A 338 -20.96 0.27 12.09
N GLU A 339 -20.16 1.20 11.57
CA GLU A 339 -19.78 1.23 10.15
C GLU A 339 -19.03 -0.04 9.72
N SER A 340 -18.05 -0.48 10.52
CA SER A 340 -17.25 -1.67 10.23
C SER A 340 -18.02 -2.98 10.35
N LYS A 341 -19.00 -3.06 11.26
CA LYS A 341 -19.96 -4.18 11.33
C LYS A 341 -20.80 -4.26 10.05
N GLU A 342 -21.34 -3.12 9.60
CA GLU A 342 -22.13 -3.04 8.36
C GLU A 342 -21.31 -3.37 7.10
N SER A 343 -20.06 -2.90 7.02
CA SER A 343 -19.20 -3.11 5.84
C SER A 343 -18.41 -4.42 5.84
N LYS A 344 -18.54 -5.25 6.89
CA LYS A 344 -17.72 -6.45 7.12
C LYS A 344 -16.20 -6.16 7.13
N GLU A 345 -15.81 -4.97 7.61
CA GLU A 345 -14.41 -4.58 7.81
C GLU A 345 -13.87 -5.10 9.14
N TYR A 346 -13.48 -6.38 9.15
CA TYR A 346 -13.09 -7.09 10.37
C TYR A 346 -11.96 -6.44 11.20
N PRO A 347 -10.89 -5.86 10.64
CA PRO A 347 -9.82 -5.26 11.46
C PRO A 347 -10.29 -4.05 12.30
N GLN A 348 -11.06 -3.16 11.69
CA GLN A 348 -11.60 -1.96 12.34
C GLN A 348 -12.69 -2.33 13.35
N LEU A 349 -13.50 -3.35 13.02
CA LEU A 349 -14.51 -3.91 13.92
C LEU A 349 -13.87 -4.43 15.20
N ILE A 350 -12.82 -5.24 15.09
CA ILE A 350 -12.10 -5.79 16.23
C ILE A 350 -11.51 -4.67 17.09
N MET A 351 -10.80 -3.72 16.48
CA MET A 351 -10.15 -2.62 17.21
C MET A 351 -11.15 -1.74 17.96
N SER A 352 -12.24 -1.36 17.31
CA SER A 352 -13.28 -0.54 17.94
C SER A 352 -14.03 -1.28 19.06
N THR A 353 -14.34 -2.56 18.89
CA THR A 353 -14.92 -3.42 19.93
C THR A 353 -14.04 -3.47 21.18
N ILE A 354 -12.73 -3.66 21.00
CA ILE A 354 -11.81 -3.75 22.14
C ILE A 354 -11.72 -2.41 22.88
N PHE A 355 -11.48 -1.31 22.17
CA PHE A 355 -11.41 0.00 22.83
C PHE A 355 -12.71 0.40 23.52
N LEU A 356 -13.88 0.10 22.91
CA LEU A 356 -15.17 0.32 23.55
C LEU A 356 -15.31 -0.51 24.82
N THR A 357 -14.92 -1.78 24.78
CA THR A 357 -14.95 -2.67 25.94
C THR A 357 -14.11 -2.11 27.09
N ILE A 358 -12.88 -1.66 26.83
CA ILE A 358 -12.02 -1.05 27.87
C ILE A 358 -12.62 0.25 28.39
N CYS A 359 -13.18 1.10 27.52
CA CYS A 359 -13.80 2.35 27.95
C CYS A 359 -15.02 2.09 28.86
N TYR A 360 -15.89 1.15 28.51
CA TYR A 360 -17.06 0.80 29.32
C TYR A 360 -16.67 0.11 30.62
N LEU A 361 -15.68 -0.79 30.60
CA LEU A 361 -15.06 -1.35 31.80
C LEU A 361 -14.58 -0.22 32.71
N SER A 362 -13.79 0.72 32.19
CA SER A 362 -13.21 1.83 32.96
C SER A 362 -14.25 2.79 33.55
N LEU A 363 -15.44 2.86 32.93
CA LEU A 363 -16.60 3.61 33.43
C LEU A 363 -17.52 2.76 34.32
N ARG A 364 -17.18 1.49 34.58
CA ARG A 364 -17.99 0.50 35.31
C ARG A 364 -19.38 0.25 34.71
N ASP A 365 -19.52 0.41 33.40
CA ASP A 365 -20.74 0.13 32.64
C ASP A 365 -20.75 -1.37 32.23
N TYR A 366 -20.91 -2.25 33.23
CA TYR A 366 -20.77 -3.70 33.04
C TYR A 366 -21.83 -4.31 32.10
N GLY A 367 -23.00 -3.68 31.98
CA GLY A 367 -24.03 -4.11 31.03
C GLY A 367 -23.56 -4.00 29.58
N ARG A 368 -22.88 -2.90 29.22
CA ARG A 368 -22.28 -2.73 27.89
C ARG A 368 -21.08 -3.63 27.67
N VAL A 369 -20.27 -3.85 28.69
CA VAL A 369 -19.15 -4.81 28.62
C VAL A 369 -19.68 -6.20 28.28
N TYR A 370 -20.74 -6.64 28.94
CA TYR A 370 -21.42 -7.91 28.64
C TYR A 370 -21.95 -7.95 27.19
N TYR A 371 -22.55 -6.86 26.70
CA TYR A 371 -23.01 -6.78 25.31
C TYR A 371 -21.87 -6.98 24.30
N PHE A 372 -20.74 -6.29 24.44
CA PHE A 372 -19.59 -6.46 23.52
C PHE A 372 -18.98 -7.86 23.61
N TYR A 373 -18.92 -8.43 24.82
CA TYR A 373 -18.50 -9.82 25.02
C TYR A 373 -19.42 -10.81 24.30
N LYS A 374 -20.75 -10.70 24.50
CA LYS A 374 -21.74 -11.60 23.90
C LYS A 374 -21.77 -11.48 22.36
N SER A 375 -21.75 -10.26 21.84
CA SER A 375 -21.79 -10.00 20.39
C SER A 375 -20.54 -10.53 19.65
N HIS A 376 -19.43 -10.73 20.36
CA HIS A 376 -18.20 -11.28 19.81
C HIS A 376 -17.75 -12.52 20.58
N TYR A 377 -18.69 -13.28 21.14
CA TYR A 377 -18.44 -14.40 22.05
C TYR A 377 -17.48 -15.44 21.47
N ARG A 378 -17.60 -15.80 20.18
CA ARG A 378 -16.66 -16.71 19.50
C ARG A 378 -15.24 -16.15 19.39
N PHE A 379 -15.09 -14.84 19.23
CA PHE A 379 -13.78 -14.16 19.21
C PHE A 379 -13.11 -14.16 20.59
N PHE A 380 -13.89 -14.03 21.67
CA PHE A 380 -13.37 -14.10 23.03
C PHE A 380 -13.23 -15.54 23.58
N ASN A 381 -13.89 -16.54 22.99
CA ASN A 381 -13.85 -17.94 23.47
C ASN A 381 -12.58 -18.71 23.10
N GLU A 382 -11.83 -18.30 22.08
CA GLU A 382 -10.49 -18.88 21.80
C GLU A 382 -9.47 -18.60 22.94
N LEU A 383 -9.87 -17.85 23.98
CA LEU A 383 -9.05 -17.41 25.11
C LEU A 383 -9.30 -18.21 26.40
N ASN A 384 -10.09 -19.29 26.39
CA ASN A 384 -10.45 -20.07 27.60
C ASN A 384 -11.05 -19.20 28.73
N TRP A 385 -11.94 -18.26 28.41
CA TRP A 385 -12.64 -17.46 29.43
C TRP A 385 -13.89 -18.19 29.94
N GLU A 386 -13.72 -19.15 30.85
CA GLU A 386 -14.82 -19.81 31.58
C GLU A 386 -15.41 -18.92 32.70
N PHE A 387 -15.78 -17.67 32.40
CA PHE A 387 -16.31 -16.74 33.42
C PHE A 387 -17.78 -16.39 33.22
N ASP A 388 -18.52 -16.31 34.33
CA ASP A 388 -19.88 -15.83 34.38
C ASP A 388 -19.92 -14.30 34.42
N TRP A 389 -20.06 -13.71 33.24
CA TRP A 389 -20.18 -12.27 33.03
C TRP A 389 -21.55 -11.70 33.43
N THR A 390 -22.50 -12.54 33.87
CA THR A 390 -23.84 -12.12 34.28
C THR A 390 -23.89 -11.59 35.71
N ASN A 391 -22.79 -11.69 36.47
CA ASN A 391 -22.70 -11.21 37.84
C ASN A 391 -21.80 -9.96 37.94
N PRO A 392 -22.38 -8.74 37.99
CA PRO A 392 -21.63 -7.49 38.08
C PRO A 392 -20.65 -7.43 39.26
N SER A 393 -20.98 -8.10 40.37
CA SER A 393 -20.13 -8.14 41.57
C SER A 393 -18.82 -8.91 41.33
N ILE A 394 -18.87 -9.98 40.52
CA ILE A 394 -17.68 -10.75 40.13
C ILE A 394 -16.80 -9.93 39.17
N VAL A 395 -17.43 -9.23 38.22
CA VAL A 395 -16.73 -8.36 37.26
C VAL A 395 -16.06 -7.19 37.97
N GLU A 396 -16.73 -6.58 38.96
CA GLU A 396 -16.17 -5.49 39.75
C GLU A 396 -14.98 -5.94 40.61
N GLN A 397 -15.06 -7.10 41.25
CA GLN A 397 -13.96 -7.66 42.05
C GLN A 397 -12.70 -7.95 41.22
N LYS A 398 -12.87 -8.34 39.95
CA LYS A 398 -11.76 -8.71 39.05
C LYS A 398 -11.43 -7.64 38.01
N HIS A 399 -12.05 -6.47 38.11
CA HIS A 399 -12.02 -5.39 37.11
C HIS A 399 -10.62 -5.07 36.56
N ASN A 400 -9.61 -4.99 37.44
CA ASN A 400 -8.23 -4.74 37.02
C ASN A 400 -7.65 -5.91 36.21
N HIS A 401 -7.85 -7.16 36.65
CA HIS A 401 -7.35 -8.32 35.90
C HIS A 401 -7.97 -8.40 34.50
N LEU A 402 -9.25 -8.09 34.36
CA LEU A 402 -9.95 -8.04 33.06
C LEU A 402 -9.37 -6.98 32.13
N ILE A 403 -9.11 -5.78 32.64
CA ILE A 403 -8.44 -4.73 31.87
C ILE A 403 -7.08 -5.25 31.37
N GLY A 404 -6.35 -5.96 32.23
CA GLY A 404 -5.08 -6.58 31.85
C GLY A 404 -5.21 -7.61 30.73
N ASP A 405 -6.24 -8.46 30.78
CA ASP A 405 -6.48 -9.51 29.78
C ASP A 405 -6.86 -8.92 28.41
N VAL A 406 -7.61 -7.82 28.39
CA VAL A 406 -7.95 -7.10 27.17
C VAL A 406 -6.73 -6.35 26.59
N TYR A 407 -5.89 -5.75 27.43
CA TYR A 407 -4.62 -5.17 26.97
C TYR A 407 -3.66 -6.23 26.41
N TYR A 408 -3.63 -7.43 27.00
CA TYR A 408 -2.89 -8.56 26.46
C TYR A 408 -3.39 -8.92 25.05
N LEU A 409 -4.72 -8.95 24.85
CA LEU A 409 -5.33 -9.20 23.54
C LEU A 409 -4.93 -8.15 22.51
N LEU A 410 -4.92 -6.86 22.89
CA LEU A 410 -4.39 -5.80 22.02
C LEU A 410 -2.94 -6.06 21.65
N GLY A 411 -2.09 -6.42 22.62
CA GLY A 411 -0.71 -6.82 22.35
C GLY A 411 -0.61 -8.00 21.36
N ASP A 412 -1.41 -9.05 21.52
CA ASP A 412 -1.37 -10.22 20.64
C ASP A 412 -1.99 -9.94 19.26
N LEU A 413 -2.97 -9.03 19.17
CA LEU A 413 -3.53 -8.59 17.89
C LEU A 413 -2.57 -7.69 17.13
N TYR A 414 -1.81 -6.81 17.80
CA TYR A 414 -0.73 -6.07 17.13
C TYR A 414 0.38 -7.04 16.67
N LYS A 415 0.69 -8.07 17.48
CA LYS A 415 1.60 -9.16 17.09
C LYS A 415 1.14 -9.89 15.82
N ARG A 416 -0.15 -10.22 15.72
CA ARG A 416 -0.75 -10.94 14.57
C ARG A 416 -1.03 -10.01 13.38
N GLY A 417 -1.43 -8.78 13.66
CA GLY A 417 -1.77 -7.71 12.71
C GLY A 417 -0.59 -7.18 11.89
N ASN A 418 0.63 -7.57 12.26
CA ASN A 418 1.83 -7.56 11.41
C ASN A 418 1.62 -8.27 10.05
N THR A 419 0.52 -9.03 9.88
CA THR A 419 0.11 -9.63 8.60
C THR A 419 -0.93 -8.81 7.81
N PHE A 420 -1.65 -7.87 8.43
CA PHE A 420 -2.77 -7.14 7.80
C PHE A 420 -2.49 -5.65 7.52
N TYR A 421 -1.70 -4.97 8.35
CA TYR A 421 -1.28 -3.59 8.10
C TYR A 421 0.17 -3.59 7.62
N LYS A 422 0.41 -3.37 6.32
CA LYS A 422 1.76 -3.09 5.78
C LYS A 422 2.23 -1.70 6.24
N GLY A 423 2.57 -1.55 7.52
CA GLY A 423 3.12 -0.35 8.14
C GLY A 423 4.23 -0.67 9.16
N ASN A 424 5.10 0.30 9.44
CA ASN A 424 6.35 0.23 10.22
C ASN A 424 6.43 -0.82 11.34
N THR A 425 7.32 -1.80 11.16
CA THR A 425 7.58 -2.92 12.07
C THR A 425 8.02 -2.52 13.48
N TYR A 426 8.76 -1.41 13.65
CA TYR A 426 9.19 -0.95 14.98
C TYR A 426 8.09 -0.23 15.77
N TYR A 427 7.27 0.60 15.11
CA TYR A 427 6.19 1.34 15.79
C TYR A 427 5.12 0.38 16.32
N ASP A 428 4.82 -0.67 15.55
CA ASP A 428 3.86 -1.69 15.95
C ASP A 428 4.41 -2.60 17.06
N LEU A 429 5.71 -2.91 17.07
CA LEU A 429 6.37 -3.60 18.17
C LEU A 429 6.39 -2.77 19.45
N LYS A 430 6.65 -1.46 19.35
CA LYS A 430 6.63 -0.54 20.50
C LYS A 430 5.22 -0.41 21.08
N LYS A 431 4.21 -0.21 20.23
CA LYS A 431 2.80 -0.22 20.64
C LYS A 431 2.40 -1.55 21.27
N GLN A 432 2.84 -2.66 20.67
CA GLN A 432 2.64 -4.00 21.23
C GLN A 432 3.22 -4.10 22.64
N VAL A 433 4.47 -3.70 22.86
CA VAL A 433 5.12 -3.67 24.18
C VAL A 433 4.34 -2.78 25.16
N ASP A 434 3.89 -1.60 24.73
CA ASP A 434 3.10 -0.69 25.57
C ASP A 434 1.78 -1.34 26.02
N PHE A 435 1.11 -2.09 25.14
CA PHE A 435 -0.08 -2.86 25.51
C PHE A 435 0.25 -3.98 26.50
N TYR A 436 1.34 -4.73 26.31
CA TYR A 436 1.76 -5.73 27.30
C TYR A 436 2.19 -5.12 28.64
N LYS A 437 2.76 -3.90 28.65
CA LYS A 437 3.03 -3.15 29.88
C LYS A 437 1.76 -2.80 30.62
N GLN A 438 0.74 -2.31 29.91
CA GLN A 438 -0.58 -2.11 30.52
C GLN A 438 -1.20 -3.43 30.97
N ALA A 439 -1.04 -4.51 30.20
CA ALA A 439 -1.53 -5.83 30.55
C ALA A 439 -0.94 -6.32 31.88
N ALA A 440 0.39 -6.28 32.01
CA ALA A 440 1.11 -6.69 33.22
C ALA A 440 0.82 -5.79 34.43
N LYS A 441 0.65 -4.48 34.19
CA LYS A 441 0.28 -3.51 35.24
C LYS A 441 -1.09 -3.82 35.85
N HIS A 442 -2.04 -4.25 35.01
CA HIS A 442 -3.41 -4.49 35.41
C HIS A 442 -3.66 -5.95 35.80
N ASN A 443 -2.89 -6.89 35.25
CA ASN A 443 -2.89 -8.29 35.61
C ASN A 443 -1.46 -8.86 35.71
N PRO A 444 -0.95 -9.09 36.94
CA PRO A 444 0.42 -9.56 37.17
C PRO A 444 0.80 -10.87 36.47
N LYS A 445 -0.17 -11.70 36.06
CA LYS A 445 0.09 -12.95 35.33
C LYS A 445 0.84 -12.74 34.00
N TYR A 446 0.80 -11.52 33.45
CA TYR A 446 1.49 -11.17 32.20
C TYR A 446 2.90 -10.59 32.39
N ILE A 447 3.38 -10.47 33.64
CA ILE A 447 4.73 -9.93 33.92
C ILE A 447 5.83 -10.79 33.28
N GLU A 448 5.67 -12.12 33.29
CA GLU A 448 6.63 -13.03 32.67
C GLU A 448 6.62 -12.90 31.13
N THR A 449 5.43 -12.80 30.53
CA THR A 449 5.29 -12.56 29.09
C THR A 449 5.88 -11.21 28.68
N LEU A 450 5.62 -10.15 29.46
CA LEU A 450 6.22 -8.83 29.27
C LEU A 450 7.74 -8.90 29.40
N SER A 451 8.29 -9.59 30.40
CA SER A 451 9.73 -9.70 30.60
C SER A 451 10.43 -10.40 29.43
N SER A 452 9.79 -11.41 28.84
CA SER A 452 10.29 -12.09 27.63
C SER A 452 10.25 -11.19 26.39
N LEU A 453 9.27 -10.30 26.30
CA LEU A 453 9.09 -9.34 25.21
C LEU A 453 10.02 -8.14 25.36
N GLU A 454 10.19 -7.59 26.55
CA GLU A 454 11.16 -6.52 26.85
C GLU A 454 12.59 -7.02 26.68
N TYR A 455 12.86 -8.29 27.00
CA TYR A 455 14.14 -8.93 26.66
C TYR A 455 14.31 -9.04 25.14
N ARG A 456 13.29 -9.47 24.38
CA ARG A 456 13.32 -9.49 22.91
C ARG A 456 13.46 -8.09 22.30
N GLU A 457 12.75 -7.09 22.80
CA GLU A 457 12.86 -5.69 22.40
C GLU A 457 14.27 -5.18 22.69
N SER A 458 14.80 -5.44 23.89
CA SER A 458 16.16 -5.07 24.29
C SER A 458 17.23 -5.83 23.50
N ASP A 459 17.01 -7.09 23.18
CA ASP A 459 17.92 -7.95 22.42
C ASP A 459 17.87 -7.63 20.92
N LEU A 460 16.72 -7.23 20.38
CA LEU A 460 16.59 -6.60 19.06
C LEU A 460 17.34 -5.26 19.04
N LEU A 461 17.10 -4.39 20.02
CA LEU A 461 17.83 -3.11 20.16
C LEU A 461 19.35 -3.30 20.33
N ARG A 462 19.81 -4.44 20.89
CA ARG A 462 21.24 -4.75 21.12
C ARG A 462 21.90 -5.52 19.97
N LYS A 463 21.27 -6.55 19.39
CA LYS A 463 21.80 -7.39 18.31
C LYS A 463 21.69 -6.71 16.94
N HIS A 464 20.76 -5.78 16.81
CA HIS A 464 20.39 -5.13 15.57
C HIS A 464 20.51 -3.62 15.71
N ASN A 465 21.75 -3.13 15.76
CA ASN A 465 22.00 -1.90 15.02
C ASN A 465 21.56 -2.25 13.57
N ILE A 466 20.30 -1.98 13.16
CA ILE A 466 19.65 -2.29 11.87
C ILE A 466 18.61 -3.45 11.87
N GLY A 467 17.51 -3.20 11.15
CA GLY A 467 16.50 -4.14 10.69
C GLY A 467 16.92 -5.57 10.34
N LYS A 468 16.04 -6.49 10.72
CA LYS A 468 15.66 -7.73 10.02
C LYS A 468 14.56 -8.39 10.84
N LEU A 469 13.42 -8.67 10.22
CA LEU A 469 12.53 -9.73 10.67
C LEU A 469 12.04 -10.48 9.43
N ASP A 470 12.34 -11.78 9.44
CA ASP A 470 11.94 -12.75 8.44
C ASP A 470 10.42 -12.93 8.44
N ILE A 471 9.86 -13.01 7.24
CA ILE A 471 8.44 -13.18 6.96
C ILE A 471 8.11 -14.66 7.19
N TYR A 472 7.19 -14.96 8.12
CA TYR A 472 6.52 -16.25 8.20
C TYR A 472 5.20 -16.21 7.41
N GLU A 473 4.91 -17.32 6.74
CA GLU A 473 3.78 -17.57 5.83
C GLU A 473 2.39 -17.27 6.44
N PRO A 474 1.40 -16.89 5.60
CA PRO A 474 0.04 -16.60 6.06
C PRO A 474 -0.71 -17.90 6.43
N TYR A 475 -1.25 -17.96 7.65
CA TYR A 475 -2.29 -18.91 8.03
C TYR A 475 -3.66 -18.52 7.40
N PRO A 476 -4.56 -19.49 7.16
CA PRO A 476 -5.68 -19.34 6.25
C PRO A 476 -6.81 -18.47 6.79
N ILE A 477 -7.56 -17.91 5.83
CA ILE A 477 -8.78 -17.13 5.96
C ILE A 477 -9.88 -18.00 6.58
N TYR A 478 -10.55 -17.54 7.64
CA TYR A 478 -11.71 -18.22 8.22
C TYR A 478 -13.02 -17.80 7.49
N PRO A 479 -13.92 -18.75 7.16
CA PRO A 479 -15.16 -18.48 6.45
C PRO A 479 -16.35 -18.17 7.37
N GLU A 480 -17.24 -17.32 6.84
CA GLU A 480 -18.71 -17.26 6.96
C GLU A 480 -19.37 -17.10 8.36
N VAL A 481 -19.89 -15.89 8.60
CA VAL A 481 -20.76 -15.50 9.73
C VAL A 481 -22.13 -15.15 9.14
N GLU A 482 -23.11 -16.07 9.18
CA GLU A 482 -24.43 -15.81 8.58
C GLU A 482 -25.66 -16.26 9.40
N GLU A 483 -25.53 -16.97 10.53
CA GLU A 483 -26.71 -17.67 11.11
C GLU A 483 -27.21 -17.19 12.49
N LEU A 484 -26.88 -15.99 12.98
CA LEU A 484 -27.37 -15.53 14.31
C LEU A 484 -27.89 -14.07 14.36
N GLU A 485 -28.15 -13.44 13.22
CA GLU A 485 -28.39 -11.98 13.15
C GLU A 485 -29.81 -11.52 13.55
N ASP A 486 -30.82 -12.40 13.61
CA ASP A 486 -32.22 -11.93 13.55
C ASP A 486 -32.89 -11.52 14.88
N GLU A 487 -32.35 -11.84 16.06
CA GLU A 487 -33.01 -11.53 17.35
C GLU A 487 -32.42 -10.32 18.11
N VAL A 488 -31.34 -9.70 17.61
CA VAL A 488 -30.55 -8.73 18.41
C VAL A 488 -30.79 -7.26 18.00
N GLU A 489 -31.20 -6.98 16.76
CA GLU A 489 -31.06 -5.65 16.15
C GLU A 489 -31.88 -4.50 16.78
N GLU A 490 -33.09 -4.75 17.30
CA GLU A 490 -33.95 -3.67 17.81
C GLU A 490 -33.54 -3.20 19.22
N TYR A 491 -32.85 -4.05 20.00
CA TYR A 491 -32.30 -3.73 21.32
C TYR A 491 -30.88 -3.09 21.27
N GLU A 492 -30.19 -3.12 20.13
CA GLU A 492 -28.78 -2.67 19.97
C GLU A 492 -28.61 -1.15 20.01
N TYR A 493 -29.52 -0.40 19.38
CA TYR A 493 -29.45 1.07 19.33
C TYR A 493 -29.76 1.73 20.68
N ASP A 494 -30.53 1.04 21.52
CA ASP A 494 -30.87 1.50 22.87
C ASP A 494 -29.66 1.52 23.81
N TYR A 495 -28.75 0.56 23.64
CA TYR A 495 -27.54 0.45 24.46
C TYR A 495 -26.42 1.40 24.03
N LEU A 496 -26.25 1.68 22.72
CA LEU A 496 -25.09 2.42 22.20
C LEU A 496 -25.28 3.94 22.13
N VAL A 497 -26.51 4.46 21.92
CA VAL A 497 -26.74 5.90 21.66
C VAL A 497 -27.78 6.48 22.63
N LYS A 498 -27.35 7.30 23.60
CA LYS A 498 -28.24 7.96 24.58
C LYS A 498 -29.08 9.11 23.99
N ASP A 499 -28.60 9.77 22.93
CA ASP A 499 -29.30 10.91 22.33
C ASP A 499 -30.38 10.47 21.33
N SER A 500 -31.64 10.79 21.64
CA SER A 500 -32.82 10.36 20.87
C SER A 500 -32.85 10.89 19.43
N LYS A 501 -32.22 12.04 19.16
CA LYS A 501 -32.25 12.69 17.84
C LYS A 501 -31.22 12.08 16.90
N THR A 502 -30.01 11.81 17.41
CA THR A 502 -28.95 11.08 16.71
C THR A 502 -29.38 9.63 16.46
N ARG A 503 -30.01 9.00 17.46
CA ARG A 503 -30.63 7.66 17.37
C ARG A 503 -31.61 7.55 16.20
N ARG A 504 -32.59 8.47 16.10
CA ARG A 504 -33.58 8.46 15.01
C ARG A 504 -32.95 8.66 13.63
N ARG A 505 -31.95 9.53 13.51
CA ARG A 505 -31.24 9.77 12.23
C ARG A 505 -30.44 8.56 11.75
N MET A 506 -29.79 7.83 12.67
CA MET A 506 -29.05 6.62 12.34
C MET A 506 -30.00 5.48 11.92
N ILE A 507 -31.05 5.21 12.71
CA ILE A 507 -32.07 4.20 12.38
C ILE A 507 -32.72 4.48 11.01
N GLN A 508 -33.00 5.75 10.70
CA GLN A 508 -33.60 6.15 9.42
C GLN A 508 -32.65 5.93 8.24
N LYS A 509 -31.36 6.26 8.39
CA LYS A 509 -30.35 6.00 7.35
C LYS A 509 -30.17 4.51 7.08
N THR A 510 -30.18 3.67 8.11
CA THR A 510 -30.08 2.21 7.96
C THR A 510 -31.31 1.63 7.27
N LYS A 511 -32.52 2.13 7.60
CA LYS A 511 -33.77 1.75 6.91
C LYS A 511 -33.82 2.21 5.45
N GLU A 512 -33.23 3.37 5.12
CA GLU A 512 -33.14 3.87 3.75
C GLU A 512 -32.10 3.12 2.91
N LYS A 513 -30.99 2.68 3.52
CA LYS A 513 -30.00 1.82 2.86
C LYS A 513 -30.51 0.40 2.62
N ARG A 514 -31.34 -0.17 3.50
CA ARG A 514 -31.98 -1.49 3.30
C ARG A 514 -33.07 -1.48 2.23
N LYS A 515 -33.62 -0.32 1.90
CA LYS A 515 -34.65 -0.14 0.85
C LYS A 515 -34.08 0.10 -0.54
N LYS A 516 -32.77 0.30 -0.65
CA LYS A 516 -32.01 0.39 -1.91
C LYS A 516 -31.22 -0.88 -2.10
#